data_AF-A0A523IVJ1-F1
#
_entry.id   AF-A0A523IVJ1-F1
#
_cell.length_a   1.000
_cell.length_b   1.000
_cell.length_c   1.000
_cell.angle_alpha   90.00
_cell.angle_beta   90.00
_cell.angle_gamma   90.00
#
_symmetry.space_group_name_H-M   'P 1'
#
loop_
_entity.id
_entity.type
_entity.pdbx_description
1 polymer ?
#
loop_
_entity_poly.entity_id
_entity_poly.type
_entity_poly.pdbx_seq_one_letter_code
_entity_poly.pdbx_strand_id
1 'polypeptide(L)'
;MNILSYLIKHKDSNVGNFLISTDPKNPRVFAVDNSLAFSSLESNRGTAWQKVRVKRLPKKTIERLKLINKTDLEDALSVVAQFEVQNRQLVSVDFTENLNEKKGIRRSDRIIQFGITKREIGNVFKRMQNLIKKVESGKIKTF
;
A
#
# COMPACT_ATOMS: atom_id res chain seq x y z
N MET A 1 8.54 7.50 0.04
CA MET A 1 8.33 7.26 -1.40
C MET A 1 8.82 5.88 -1.85
N ASN A 2 10.14 5.63 -1.93
CA ASN A 2 10.69 4.33 -2.37
C ASN A 2 10.20 3.12 -1.55
N ILE A 3 9.98 3.31 -0.24
CA ILE A 3 9.42 2.26 0.63
C ILE A 3 7.98 1.94 0.21
N LEU A 4 7.10 2.94 0.15
CA LEU A 4 5.69 2.74 -0.20
C LEU A 4 5.54 2.09 -1.58
N SER A 5 6.19 2.66 -2.61
CA SER A 5 6.09 2.15 -3.98
C SER A 5 6.59 0.71 -4.11
N TYR A 6 7.63 0.35 -3.36
CA TYR A 6 8.10 -1.02 -3.25
C TYR A 6 7.08 -1.92 -2.55
N LEU A 7 6.56 -1.53 -1.39
CA LEU A 7 5.63 -2.32 -0.59
C LEU A 7 4.32 -2.61 -1.33
N ILE A 8 3.78 -1.65 -2.06
CA ILE A 8 2.56 -1.83 -2.85
C ILE A 8 2.85 -2.41 -4.24
N LYS A 9 4.12 -2.60 -4.63
CA LYS A 9 4.51 -3.03 -5.99
C LYS A 9 3.91 -2.10 -7.06
N HIS A 10 4.25 -0.82 -7.01
CA HIS A 10 3.77 0.18 -7.97
C HIS A 10 4.40 -0.05 -9.35
N LYS A 11 3.55 -0.29 -10.36
CA LYS A 11 3.93 -0.72 -11.72
C LYS A 11 3.76 0.38 -12.76
N ASP A 12 3.77 1.64 -12.34
CA ASP A 12 3.69 2.76 -13.25
C ASP A 12 4.82 3.73 -12.97
N SER A 13 5.81 3.78 -13.86
CA SER A 13 7.02 4.58 -13.69
C SER A 13 6.87 6.04 -14.11
N ASN A 14 5.63 6.51 -14.23
CA ASN A 14 5.36 7.91 -14.48
C ASN A 14 5.95 8.77 -13.34
N VAL A 15 6.67 9.83 -13.72
CA VAL A 15 7.26 10.78 -12.77
C VAL A 15 6.13 11.61 -12.10
N GLY A 16 5.02 11.81 -12.81
CA GLY A 16 3.84 12.54 -12.30
C GLY A 16 3.15 11.89 -11.11
N ASN A 17 3.47 10.63 -10.78
CA ASN A 17 2.95 9.94 -9.59
C ASN A 17 3.55 10.49 -8.29
N PHE A 18 4.54 11.38 -8.39
CA PHE A 18 5.17 12.03 -7.24
C PHE A 18 5.11 13.55 -7.36
N LEU A 19 4.42 14.19 -6.43
CA LEU A 19 4.31 15.64 -6.35
C LEU A 19 5.16 16.15 -5.18
N ILE A 20 5.96 17.18 -5.43
CA ILE A 20 6.79 17.82 -4.40
C ILE A 20 6.11 19.13 -4.02
N SER A 21 5.89 19.34 -2.72
CA SER A 21 5.36 20.60 -2.20
C SER A 21 6.28 21.76 -2.56
N THR A 22 5.71 22.84 -3.09
CA THR A 22 6.41 24.10 -3.34
C THR A 22 6.44 25.00 -2.10
N ASP A 23 5.70 24.66 -1.04
CA ASP A 23 5.71 25.40 0.22
C ASP A 23 7.01 25.10 1.00
N PRO A 24 7.93 26.08 1.14
CA PRO A 24 9.20 25.87 1.83
C PRO A 24 9.04 25.64 3.33
N LYS A 25 7.92 26.07 3.94
CA LYS A 25 7.65 25.82 5.37
C LYS A 25 7.20 24.40 5.63
N ASN A 26 6.83 23.66 4.59
CA ASN A 26 6.23 22.36 4.71
C ASN A 26 6.69 21.41 3.57
N PRO A 27 7.99 21.10 3.52
CA PRO A 27 8.54 20.24 2.47
C PRO A 27 8.01 18.81 2.63
N ARG A 28 7.23 18.37 1.65
CA ARG A 28 6.66 17.02 1.60
C ARG A 28 6.57 16.51 0.17
N VAL A 29 6.58 15.20 0.02
CA VAL A 29 6.37 14.51 -1.25
C VAL A 29 5.11 13.66 -1.14
N PHE A 30 4.21 13.81 -2.10
CA PHE A 30 2.97 13.05 -2.19
C PHE A 30 3.13 11.89 -3.18
N ALA A 31 2.55 10.73 -2.85
CA ALA A 31 2.40 9.60 -3.75
C ALA A 31 0.97 9.60 -4.28
N VAL A 32 0.79 9.98 -5.54
CA VAL A 32 -0.51 10.04 -6.21
C VAL A 32 -0.60 8.95 -7.28
N ASP A 33 -1.82 8.68 -7.74
CA ASP A 33 -2.11 7.68 -8.78
C ASP A 33 -1.51 6.29 -8.53
N ASN A 34 -1.89 5.68 -7.41
CA ASN A 34 -1.46 4.33 -7.04
C ASN A 34 -2.37 3.23 -7.64
N SER A 35 -3.13 3.56 -8.70
CA SER A 35 -4.11 2.64 -9.33
C SER A 35 -3.42 1.40 -9.92
N LEU A 36 -2.20 1.57 -10.44
CA LEU A 36 -1.33 0.50 -10.95
C LEU A 36 -0.42 -0.07 -9.85
N ALA A 37 -1.01 -0.46 -8.71
CA ALA A 37 -0.35 -1.15 -7.60
C ALA A 37 -0.92 -2.56 -7.35
N PHE A 38 -0.32 -3.31 -6.42
CA PHE A 38 -0.69 -4.66 -6.00
C PHE A 38 -0.74 -5.67 -7.17
N SER A 39 -1.90 -6.26 -7.44
CA SER A 39 -2.10 -7.26 -8.51
C SER A 39 -2.51 -6.66 -9.85
N SER A 40 -2.55 -5.34 -10.00
CA SER A 40 -2.86 -4.65 -11.28
C SER A 40 -1.91 -5.01 -12.42
N LEU A 41 -2.30 -4.67 -13.65
CA LEU A 41 -1.43 -4.81 -14.83
C LEU A 41 -0.24 -3.84 -14.78
N GLU A 42 0.77 -4.12 -15.61
CA GLU A 42 1.92 -3.24 -15.76
C GLU A 42 1.59 -2.05 -16.67
N SER A 43 2.10 -0.87 -16.34
CA SER A 43 2.03 0.31 -17.20
C SER A 43 2.94 0.14 -18.41
N ASN A 44 2.53 0.69 -19.55
CA ASN A 44 3.40 0.87 -20.71
C ASN A 44 4.54 1.89 -20.45
N ARG A 45 4.46 2.67 -19.36
CA ARG A 45 5.53 3.56 -18.89
C ARG A 45 6.62 2.84 -18.10
N GLY A 46 6.49 1.53 -17.89
CA GLY A 46 7.47 0.68 -17.20
C GLY A 46 7.23 0.54 -15.70
N THR A 47 8.03 -0.30 -15.03
CA THR A 47 7.79 -0.78 -13.66
C THR A 47 8.93 -0.50 -12.66
N ALA A 48 9.74 0.52 -12.90
CA ALA A 48 10.90 0.86 -12.07
C ALA A 48 10.56 1.07 -10.59
N TRP A 49 9.38 1.62 -10.26
CA TRP A 49 8.98 1.90 -8.88
C TRP A 49 8.65 0.68 -8.02
N GLN A 50 8.53 -0.51 -8.63
CA GLN A 50 8.33 -1.75 -7.90
C GLN A 50 9.60 -2.27 -7.21
N LYS A 51 10.75 -1.62 -7.44
CA LYS A 51 12.06 -1.94 -6.85
C LYS A 51 12.54 -0.80 -5.96
N VAL A 52 13.28 -1.13 -4.91
CA VAL A 52 14.02 -0.12 -4.14
C VAL A 52 15.21 0.35 -4.98
N ARG A 53 15.26 1.65 -5.28
CA ARG A 53 16.28 2.28 -6.14
C ARG A 53 17.30 3.12 -5.38
N VAL A 54 17.14 3.23 -4.06
CA VAL A 54 18.02 4.01 -3.19
C VAL A 54 18.91 3.10 -2.35
N LYS A 55 20.13 3.56 -2.06
CA LYS A 55 21.10 2.85 -1.21
C LYS A 55 20.86 3.04 0.28
N ARG A 56 20.03 4.02 0.65
CA ARG A 56 19.77 4.45 2.02
C ARG A 56 18.28 4.64 2.29
N LEU A 57 17.80 4.19 3.45
CA LEU A 57 16.41 4.32 3.89
C LEU A 57 16.32 4.95 5.30
N PRO A 58 15.24 5.68 5.62
CA PRO A 58 15.11 6.30 6.94
C PRO A 58 15.05 5.24 8.05
N LYS A 59 15.94 5.32 9.04
CA LYS A 59 16.00 4.36 10.16
C LYS A 59 14.64 4.25 10.87
N LYS A 60 14.03 5.39 11.21
CA LYS A 60 12.73 5.46 11.90
C LYS A 60 11.63 4.67 11.17
N THR A 61 11.60 4.72 9.84
CA THR A 61 10.59 3.98 9.06
C THR A 61 10.85 2.48 9.08
N ILE A 62 12.12 2.05 8.99
CA ILE A 62 12.47 0.63 9.08
C ILE A 62 12.13 0.07 10.45
N GLU A 63 12.44 0.79 11.54
CA GLU A 63 12.10 0.34 12.88
C GLU A 63 10.58 0.22 13.07
N ARG A 64 9.78 1.13 12.51
CA ARG A 64 8.31 0.98 12.51
C ARG A 64 7.83 -0.25 11.75
N LEU A 65 8.44 -0.57 10.61
CA LEU A 65 8.07 -1.76 9.83
C LEU A 65 8.36 -3.06 10.58
N LYS A 66 9.41 -3.09 11.42
CA LYS A 66 9.74 -4.27 12.24
C LYS A 66 8.68 -4.58 13.30
N LEU A 67 7.91 -3.59 13.72
CA LEU A 67 6.84 -3.76 14.71
C LEU A 67 5.54 -4.32 14.11
N ILE A 68 5.42 -4.34 12.77
CA ILE A 68 4.21 -4.77 12.07
C ILE A 68 4.29 -6.28 11.81
N ASN A 69 3.35 -7.03 12.38
CA ASN A 69 3.16 -8.44 12.08
C ASN A 69 2.14 -8.64 10.93
N LYS A 70 1.90 -9.89 10.54
CA LYS A 70 0.99 -10.19 9.42
C LYS A 70 -0.48 -9.91 9.77
N THR A 71 -0.88 -10.21 11.00
CA THR A 71 -2.24 -9.96 11.51
C THR A 71 -2.55 -8.47 11.51
N ASP A 72 -1.61 -7.62 11.92
CA ASP A 72 -1.79 -6.15 11.87
C ASP A 72 -2.12 -5.66 10.45
N LEU A 73 -1.50 -6.26 9.42
CA LEU A 73 -1.81 -5.95 8.04
C LEU A 73 -3.15 -6.53 7.59
N GLU A 74 -3.53 -7.70 8.09
CA GLU A 74 -4.83 -8.31 7.80
C GLU A 74 -5.95 -7.46 8.40
N ASP A 75 -5.82 -7.02 9.64
CA ASP A 75 -6.79 -6.17 10.33
C ASP A 75 -6.92 -4.80 9.64
N ALA A 76 -5.79 -4.20 9.26
CA ALA A 76 -5.80 -2.86 8.67
C ALA A 76 -6.20 -2.81 7.18
N LEU A 77 -5.99 -3.89 6.41
CA LEU A 77 -6.09 -3.85 4.94
C LEU A 77 -7.17 -4.76 4.35
N SER A 78 -7.76 -5.66 5.15
CA SER A 78 -8.84 -6.54 4.69
C SER A 78 -10.11 -5.76 4.34
N VAL A 79 -10.49 -4.81 5.19
CA VAL A 79 -11.59 -3.86 4.97
C VAL A 79 -11.05 -2.47 5.31
N VAL A 80 -10.91 -1.62 4.30
CA VAL A 80 -10.41 -0.23 4.43
C VAL A 80 -11.51 0.81 4.32
N ALA A 81 -12.65 0.41 3.76
CA ALA A 81 -13.86 1.22 3.70
C ALA A 81 -15.08 0.30 3.56
N GLN A 82 -16.18 0.67 4.19
CA GLN A 82 -17.46 -0.02 4.06
C GLN A 82 -18.59 0.99 3.90
N PHE A 83 -19.52 0.66 3.02
CA PHE A 83 -20.72 1.46 2.76
C PHE A 83 -21.97 0.60 2.78
N GLU A 84 -23.07 1.16 3.23
CA GLU A 84 -24.41 0.62 3.01
C GLU A 84 -25.15 1.42 1.93
N VAL A 85 -25.83 0.72 1.03
CA VAL A 85 -26.73 1.32 0.04
C VAL A 85 -28.08 1.61 0.71
N GLN A 86 -28.29 2.87 1.08
CA GLN A 86 -29.54 3.36 1.66
C GLN A 86 -30.14 4.42 0.72
N ASN A 87 -31.41 4.31 0.34
CA ASN A 87 -32.09 5.27 -0.54
C ASN A 87 -31.29 5.63 -1.82
N ARG A 88 -30.63 4.63 -2.43
CA ARG A 88 -29.76 4.76 -3.61
C ARG A 88 -28.49 5.60 -3.39
N GLN A 89 -28.09 5.83 -2.15
CA GLN A 89 -26.85 6.52 -1.77
C GLN A 89 -25.92 5.56 -1.01
N LEU A 90 -24.62 5.84 -1.05
CA LEU A 90 -23.61 5.13 -0.27
C LEU A 90 -23.40 5.89 1.05
N VAL A 91 -23.76 5.25 2.16
CA VAL A 91 -23.55 5.79 3.51
C VAL A 91 -22.39 5.03 4.14
N SER A 92 -21.39 5.76 4.64
CA SER A 92 -20.27 5.14 5.36
C SER A 92 -20.77 4.50 6.65
N VAL A 93 -20.36 3.27 6.92
CA VAL A 93 -20.73 2.52 8.12
C VAL A 93 -19.50 1.85 8.73
N ASP A 94 -19.62 1.41 9.98
CA ASP A 94 -18.56 0.64 10.64
C ASP A 94 -18.24 -0.65 9.87
N PHE A 95 -16.99 -1.10 9.99
CA PHE A 95 -16.52 -2.28 9.30
C PHE A 95 -17.12 -3.54 9.93
N THR A 96 -17.65 -4.42 9.10
CA THR A 96 -17.99 -5.79 9.50
C THR A 96 -16.85 -6.73 9.12
N GLU A 97 -16.99 -8.01 9.46
CA GLU A 97 -16.06 -9.05 9.01
C GLU A 97 -15.89 -9.03 7.47
N ASN A 98 -14.71 -9.44 7.02
CA ASN A 98 -14.39 -9.48 5.60
C ASN A 98 -15.30 -10.48 4.86
N LEU A 99 -16.17 -9.96 4.00
CA LEU A 99 -17.16 -10.77 3.29
C LEU A 99 -16.54 -11.80 2.33
N ASN A 100 -15.36 -11.51 1.77
CA ASN A 100 -14.65 -12.43 0.89
C ASN A 100 -13.18 -12.03 0.72
N GLU A 101 -12.27 -12.80 1.33
CA GLU A 101 -10.83 -12.52 1.33
C GLU A 101 -10.15 -12.58 -0.05
N LYS A 102 -10.83 -13.10 -1.09
CA LYS A 102 -10.29 -13.30 -2.44
C LYS A 102 -10.61 -12.16 -3.42
N LYS A 103 -11.44 -11.18 -3.04
CA LYS A 103 -11.84 -10.05 -3.90
C LYS A 103 -11.46 -8.72 -3.26
N GLY A 104 -11.08 -7.70 -4.03
CA GLY A 104 -10.78 -6.36 -3.47
C GLY A 104 -12.05 -5.54 -3.17
N ILE A 105 -13.07 -5.68 -4.03
CA ILE A 105 -14.40 -5.11 -3.84
C ILE A 105 -15.37 -6.26 -3.61
N ARG A 106 -16.19 -6.13 -2.57
CA ARG A 106 -17.14 -7.14 -2.13
C ARG A 106 -18.50 -6.50 -1.96
N ARG A 107 -19.56 -7.24 -2.26
CA ARG A 107 -20.94 -6.81 -2.03
C ARG A 107 -21.74 -7.97 -1.47
N SER A 108 -22.48 -7.71 -0.39
CA SER A 108 -23.51 -8.59 0.14
C SER A 108 -24.74 -7.73 0.45
N ASP A 109 -25.86 -8.02 -0.20
CA ASP A 109 -27.10 -7.23 -0.08
C ASP A 109 -26.86 -5.73 -0.35
N ARG A 110 -26.99 -4.92 0.71
CA ARG A 110 -26.79 -3.47 0.72
C ARG A 110 -25.38 -3.07 1.12
N ILE A 111 -24.55 -3.98 1.63
CA ILE A 111 -23.17 -3.69 2.06
C ILE A 111 -22.20 -3.79 0.89
N ILE A 112 -21.33 -2.80 0.76
CA ILE A 112 -20.18 -2.76 -0.15
C ILE A 112 -18.92 -2.57 0.68
N GLN A 113 -17.95 -3.47 0.56
CA GLN A 113 -16.65 -3.37 1.21
C GLN A 113 -15.53 -3.18 0.19
N PHE A 114 -14.57 -2.33 0.54
CA PHE A 114 -13.31 -2.14 -0.16
C PHE A 114 -12.16 -2.62 0.71
N GLY A 115 -11.14 -3.17 0.08
CA GLY A 115 -9.89 -3.58 0.71
C GLY A 115 -8.99 -4.23 -0.33
N ILE A 116 -7.95 -4.90 0.13
CA ILE A 116 -7.14 -5.76 -0.74
C ILE A 116 -7.36 -7.23 -0.41
N THR A 117 -6.93 -8.11 -1.30
CA THR A 117 -7.08 -9.56 -1.11
C THR A 117 -6.06 -10.08 -0.09
N LYS A 118 -6.37 -11.20 0.56
CA LYS A 118 -5.42 -11.90 1.45
C LYS A 118 -4.10 -12.24 0.77
N ARG A 119 -4.16 -12.56 -0.54
CA ARG A 119 -2.96 -12.79 -1.36
C ARG A 119 -2.12 -11.51 -1.47
N GLU A 120 -2.75 -10.36 -1.70
CA GLU A 120 -2.06 -9.08 -1.78
C GLU A 120 -1.47 -8.64 -0.45
N ILE A 121 -2.20 -8.82 0.66
CA ILE A 121 -1.70 -8.58 2.02
C ILE A 121 -0.46 -9.43 2.28
N GLY A 122 -0.54 -10.75 2.01
CA GLY A 122 0.60 -11.65 2.14
C GLY A 122 1.79 -11.23 1.26
N ASN A 123 1.55 -10.68 0.07
CA ASN A 123 2.59 -10.16 -0.79
C ASN A 123 3.22 -8.86 -0.27
N VAL A 124 2.43 -7.96 0.34
CA VAL A 124 2.94 -6.76 1.03
C VAL A 124 3.84 -7.19 2.19
N PHE A 125 3.38 -8.11 3.03
CA PHE A 125 4.14 -8.63 4.16
C PHE A 125 5.47 -9.26 3.70
N LYS A 126 5.45 -10.10 2.66
CA LYS A 126 6.68 -10.68 2.08
C LYS A 126 7.66 -9.61 1.59
N ARG A 127 7.17 -8.54 0.95
CA ARG A 127 8.04 -7.42 0.52
C ARG A 127 8.59 -6.66 1.73
N MET A 128 7.78 -6.41 2.75
CA MET A 128 8.23 -5.77 3.99
C MET A 128 9.38 -6.56 4.65
N GLN A 129 9.21 -7.87 4.84
CA GLN A 129 10.24 -8.74 5.40
C GLN A 129 11.51 -8.76 4.56
N ASN A 130 11.38 -8.83 3.23
CA ASN A 130 12.52 -8.74 2.31
C ASN A 130 13.25 -7.39 2.39
N LEU A 131 12.54 -6.29 2.63
CA LEU A 131 13.14 -4.98 2.82
C LEU A 131 13.96 -4.92 4.10
N ILE A 132 13.38 -5.38 5.21
CA ILE A 132 14.03 -5.45 6.53
C ILE A 132 15.29 -6.31 6.45
N LYS A 133 15.20 -7.51 5.87
CA LYS A 133 16.36 -8.40 5.68
C LYS A 133 17.51 -7.75 4.91
N LYS A 134 17.22 -6.96 3.87
CA LYS A 134 18.24 -6.22 3.12
C LYS A 134 18.90 -5.11 3.94
N VAL A 135 18.17 -4.52 4.88
CA VAL A 135 18.73 -3.53 5.79
C VAL A 135 19.63 -4.19 6.83
N GLU A 136 19.14 -5.27 7.45
CA GLU A 136 19.88 -6.01 8.48
C GLU A 136 21.15 -6.66 7.93
N SER A 137 21.12 -7.14 6.68
CA SER A 137 22.32 -7.66 6.01
C SER A 137 23.30 -6.57 5.53
N GLY A 138 23.02 -5.29 5.79
CA GLY A 138 23.84 -4.16 5.32
C GLY A 138 23.76 -3.86 3.82
N LYS A 139 22.95 -4.60 3.04
CA LYS A 139 22.79 -4.38 1.60
C LYS A 139 22.13 -3.04 1.29
N ILE A 140 21.26 -2.56 2.18
CA ILE A 140 20.71 -1.21 2.18
C ILE A 140 21.07 -0.57 3.51
N LYS A 141 21.72 0.60 3.49
CA LYS A 141 22.08 1.31 4.72
C LYS A 141 20.88 2.10 5.25
N THR A 142 20.90 2.46 6.53
CA THR A 142 19.97 3.45 7.08
C THR A 142 20.65 4.81 7.24
N PHE A 143 19.83 5.85 7.40
CA PHE A 143 20.22 7.19 7.79
C PHE A 143 19.26 7.72 8.86
#